data_AF-A0A836ZR37-F1
#
_entry.id   AF-A0A836ZR37-F1
#
_cell.length_a   1.000
_cell.length_b   1.000
_cell.length_c   1.000
_cell.angle_alpha   90.00
_cell.angle_beta   90.00
_cell.angle_gamma   90.00
#
_symmetry.space_group_name_H-M   'P 1'
#
loop_
_entity.id
_entity.type
_entity.pdbx_description
1 polymer ?
#
loop_
_entity_poly.entity_id
_entity_poly.type
_entity_poly.pdbx_seq_one_letter_code
_entity_poly.pdbx_strand_id
1 'polypeptide(L)'
;HARAAANKQAEIAEASARTTERERAAAYQSLHRALLAGLPTQIGHRTEKGDYLAARQRRFVPFPGSALARKPPPWILAATLLDTQKVWGMTNAAIEPDWAIAELPHLLARKHFDAHWSRAQGQVVASEQISLFGLVLAPKKPVHFGKIDPAAAHDLFVRQGLVTGEINTRAAFVADNLKVLDQAREEEAKLRRAGIVADEGWQARWYLDRIPAELHSASGLDAWWKTLPPDKRRSLHWSLNDLLPGEGSEADRFPKYFPLGDARLPLHYRFEPGAIDDGVTLDVP
;
A
#
# COMPACT_ATOMS: atom_id res chain seq x y z
N HIS A 1 -38.83 -36.71 -32.44
CA HIS A 1 -37.48 -36.88 -33.03
C HIS A 1 -37.01 -35.68 -33.84
N ALA A 2 -37.76 -35.15 -34.83
CA ALA A 2 -37.31 -34.02 -35.65
C ALA A 2 -37.00 -32.71 -34.88
N ARG A 3 -37.82 -32.37 -33.88
CA ARG A 3 -37.63 -31.14 -33.06
C ARG A 3 -36.37 -31.18 -32.17
N ALA A 4 -35.98 -32.37 -31.72
CA ALA A 4 -34.76 -32.57 -30.92
C ALA A 4 -33.48 -32.52 -31.78
N ALA A 5 -33.55 -33.00 -33.04
CA ALA A 5 -32.45 -32.88 -34.00
C ALA A 5 -32.23 -31.41 -34.43
N ALA A 6 -33.32 -30.65 -34.65
CA ALA A 6 -33.26 -29.23 -34.98
C ALA A 6 -32.65 -28.38 -33.86
N ASN A 7 -33.01 -28.63 -32.59
CA ASN A 7 -32.39 -27.95 -31.45
C ASN A 7 -30.89 -28.26 -31.33
N LYS A 8 -30.49 -29.53 -31.53
CA LYS A 8 -29.08 -29.93 -31.49
C LYS A 8 -28.25 -29.28 -32.61
N GLN A 9 -28.83 -29.09 -33.80
CA GLN A 9 -28.17 -28.39 -34.90
C GLN A 9 -28.06 -26.87 -34.67
N ALA A 10 -29.06 -26.25 -34.03
CA ALA A 10 -28.99 -24.85 -33.63
C ALA A 10 -27.89 -24.62 -32.57
N GLU A 11 -27.78 -25.51 -31.57
CA GLU A 11 -26.73 -25.46 -30.54
C GLU A 11 -25.32 -25.62 -31.13
N ILE A 12 -25.14 -26.53 -32.10
CA ILE A 12 -23.85 -26.73 -32.79
C ILE A 12 -23.49 -25.50 -33.64
N ALA A 13 -24.45 -24.91 -34.35
CA ALA A 13 -24.23 -23.70 -35.14
C ALA A 13 -23.87 -22.49 -34.27
N GLU A 14 -24.55 -22.32 -33.13
CA GLU A 14 -24.26 -21.26 -32.17
C GLU A 14 -22.88 -21.46 -31.51
N ALA A 15 -22.53 -22.70 -31.14
CA ALA A 15 -21.21 -23.03 -30.60
C ALA A 15 -20.08 -22.78 -31.63
N SER A 16 -20.30 -23.13 -32.90
CA SER A 16 -19.36 -22.85 -33.99
C SER A 16 -19.20 -21.34 -34.21
N ALA A 17 -20.30 -20.58 -34.23
CA ALA A 17 -20.27 -19.12 -34.37
C ALA A 17 -19.51 -18.45 -33.20
N ARG A 18 -19.80 -18.86 -31.96
CA ARG A 18 -19.07 -18.39 -30.76
C ARG A 18 -17.58 -18.71 -30.81
N THR A 19 -17.20 -19.85 -31.38
CA THR A 19 -15.80 -20.22 -31.56
C THR A 19 -15.12 -19.28 -32.55
N THR A 20 -15.76 -19.00 -33.69
CA THR A 20 -15.22 -18.05 -34.69
C THR A 20 -15.15 -16.61 -34.19
N GLU A 21 -16.06 -16.19 -33.31
CA GLU A 21 -16.03 -14.86 -32.71
C GLU A 21 -14.87 -14.72 -31.72
N ARG A 22 -14.62 -15.75 -30.90
CA ARG A 22 -13.45 -15.80 -30.01
C ARG A 22 -12.14 -15.76 -30.79
N GLU A 23 -12.05 -16.50 -31.89
CA GLU A 23 -10.87 -16.49 -32.76
C GLU A 23 -10.63 -15.10 -33.37
N ARG A 24 -11.70 -14.44 -33.85
CA ARG A 24 -11.61 -13.06 -34.35
C ARG A 24 -11.17 -12.08 -33.27
N ALA A 25 -11.72 -12.19 -32.06
CA ALA A 25 -11.34 -11.35 -30.93
C ALA A 25 -9.87 -11.56 -30.54
N ALA A 26 -9.39 -12.80 -30.51
CA ALA A 26 -8.00 -13.13 -30.23
C ALA A 26 -7.05 -12.62 -31.32
N ALA A 27 -7.42 -12.77 -32.59
CA ALA A 27 -6.66 -12.22 -33.72
C ALA A 27 -6.62 -10.69 -33.68
N TYR A 28 -7.75 -10.04 -33.37
CA TYR A 28 -7.82 -8.60 -33.18
C TYR A 28 -6.89 -8.13 -32.06
N GLN A 29 -6.96 -8.76 -30.89
CA GLN A 29 -6.09 -8.43 -29.76
C GLN A 29 -4.61 -8.61 -30.12
N SER A 30 -4.26 -9.73 -30.77
CA SER A 30 -2.87 -10.04 -31.14
C SER A 30 -2.31 -9.03 -32.14
N LEU A 31 -3.08 -8.65 -33.15
CA LEU A 31 -2.70 -7.62 -34.12
C LEU A 31 -2.42 -6.28 -33.43
N HIS A 32 -3.34 -5.82 -32.57
CA HIS A 32 -3.18 -4.51 -31.93
C HIS A 32 -2.08 -4.50 -30.87
N ARG A 33 -1.84 -5.62 -30.18
CA ARG A 33 -0.65 -5.78 -29.32
C ARG A 33 0.65 -5.65 -30.11
N ALA A 34 0.75 -6.29 -31.28
CA ALA A 34 1.91 -6.14 -32.14
C ALA A 34 2.10 -4.68 -32.64
N LEU A 35 1.00 -3.98 -32.96
CA LEU A 35 1.06 -2.56 -33.36
C LEU A 35 1.49 -1.65 -32.20
N LEU A 36 1.05 -1.93 -30.97
CA LEU A 36 1.44 -1.16 -29.78
C LEU A 36 2.94 -1.16 -29.54
N ALA A 37 3.64 -2.27 -29.85
CA ALA A 37 5.09 -2.35 -29.77
C ALA A 37 5.79 -1.34 -30.71
N GLY A 38 5.22 -1.08 -31.89
CA GLY A 38 5.76 -0.12 -32.86
C GLY A 38 5.26 1.32 -32.67
N LEU A 39 4.07 1.51 -32.08
CA LEU A 39 3.38 2.80 -31.98
C LEU A 39 3.00 3.17 -30.53
N PRO A 40 3.92 3.10 -29.55
CA PRO A 40 3.57 3.24 -28.13
C PRO A 40 3.01 4.61 -27.77
N THR A 41 3.35 5.65 -28.54
CA THR A 41 2.89 7.03 -28.27
C THR A 41 1.54 7.36 -28.90
N GLN A 42 0.93 6.46 -29.68
CA GLN A 42 -0.34 6.71 -30.40
C GLN A 42 -1.58 6.18 -29.68
N ILE A 43 -1.43 5.82 -28.40
CA ILE A 43 -2.54 5.47 -27.51
C ILE A 43 -3.24 6.76 -27.08
N GLY A 44 -4.56 6.77 -27.12
CA GLY A 44 -5.40 7.86 -26.62
C GLY A 44 -6.39 7.37 -25.56
N HIS A 45 -6.52 8.11 -24.46
CA HIS A 45 -7.60 7.98 -23.48
C HIS A 45 -8.58 9.13 -23.65
N ARG A 46 -9.87 8.81 -23.77
CA ARG A 46 -10.92 9.79 -23.96
C ARG A 46 -11.07 10.67 -22.71
N THR A 47 -11.13 11.98 -22.91
CA THR A 47 -11.38 12.96 -21.84
C THR A 47 -12.86 13.36 -21.79
N GLU A 48 -13.26 14.02 -20.71
CA GLU A 48 -14.61 14.59 -20.55
C GLU A 48 -14.98 15.58 -21.67
N LYS A 49 -13.99 16.25 -22.27
CA LYS A 49 -14.18 17.18 -23.39
C LYS A 49 -14.43 16.47 -24.74
N GLY A 50 -14.32 15.13 -24.77
CA GLY A 50 -14.60 14.31 -25.94
C GLY A 50 -13.42 14.09 -26.90
N ASP A 51 -12.29 14.76 -26.67
CA ASP A 51 -11.01 14.48 -27.33
C ASP A 51 -10.22 13.42 -26.56
N TYR A 52 -9.11 12.95 -27.14
CA TYR A 52 -8.26 11.92 -26.58
C TYR A 52 -6.92 12.49 -26.14
N LEU A 53 -6.55 12.20 -24.90
CA LEU A 53 -5.23 12.47 -24.34
C LEU A 53 -4.29 11.31 -24.69
N ALA A 54 -3.15 11.62 -25.29
CA ALA A 54 -2.11 10.68 -25.65
C ALA A 54 -0.85 10.86 -24.78
N ALA A 55 0.12 9.98 -25.02
CA ALA A 55 1.48 10.12 -24.49
C ALA A 55 2.02 11.55 -24.68
N ARG A 56 2.83 12.02 -23.73
CA ARG A 56 3.44 13.37 -23.74
C ARG A 56 2.42 14.51 -23.79
N GLN A 57 1.24 14.32 -23.20
CA GLN A 57 0.16 15.31 -23.13
C GLN A 57 -0.38 15.78 -24.49
N ARG A 58 -0.10 15.05 -25.57
CA ARG A 58 -0.67 15.37 -26.89
C ARG A 58 -2.18 15.10 -26.87
N ARG A 59 -2.96 15.94 -27.54
CA ARG A 59 -4.41 15.78 -27.66
C ARG A 59 -4.80 15.61 -29.11
N PHE A 60 -5.76 14.73 -29.40
CA PHE A 60 -6.27 14.51 -30.75
C PHE A 60 -7.73 14.11 -30.75
N VAL A 61 -8.40 14.25 -31.88
CA VAL A 61 -9.79 13.83 -32.08
C VAL A 61 -9.83 12.79 -33.20
N PRO A 62 -10.64 11.72 -33.09
CA PRO A 62 -10.84 10.80 -34.21
C PRO A 62 -11.36 11.56 -35.44
N PHE A 63 -10.84 11.24 -36.62
CA PHE A 63 -11.30 11.86 -37.86
C PHE A 63 -12.83 11.70 -38.03
N PRO A 64 -13.59 12.71 -38.49
CA PRO A 64 -15.06 12.66 -38.52
C PRO A 64 -15.63 11.50 -39.34
N GLY A 65 -14.91 11.04 -40.37
CA GLY A 65 -15.27 9.87 -41.18
C GLY A 65 -15.05 8.52 -40.49
N SER A 66 -14.44 8.48 -39.30
CA SER A 66 -14.18 7.24 -38.55
C SER A 66 -15.47 6.67 -37.96
N ALA A 67 -15.64 5.34 -38.02
CA ALA A 67 -16.71 4.66 -37.28
C ALA A 67 -16.62 4.93 -35.77
N LEU A 68 -15.40 5.07 -35.23
CA LEU A 68 -15.17 5.37 -33.82
C LEU A 68 -15.47 6.84 -33.45
N ALA A 69 -15.62 7.75 -34.42
CA ALA A 69 -16.08 9.10 -34.13
C ALA A 69 -17.57 9.12 -33.73
N ARG A 70 -18.37 8.18 -34.27
CA ARG A 70 -19.80 8.03 -33.95
C ARG A 70 -20.03 7.37 -32.60
N LYS A 71 -19.24 6.34 -32.27
CA LYS A 71 -19.28 5.63 -30.98
C LYS A 71 -17.86 5.58 -30.37
N PRO A 72 -17.40 6.69 -29.77
CA PRO A 72 -16.04 6.81 -29.24
C PRO A 72 -15.83 5.93 -28.00
N PRO A 73 -14.95 4.91 -28.07
CA PRO A 73 -14.61 4.08 -26.92
C PRO A 73 -13.74 4.86 -25.90
N PRO A 74 -13.53 4.33 -24.68
CA PRO A 74 -12.66 4.98 -23.71
C PRO A 74 -11.19 5.07 -24.18
N TRP A 75 -10.72 4.04 -24.89
CA TRP A 75 -9.33 3.90 -25.32
C TRP A 75 -9.24 3.60 -26.81
N ILE A 76 -8.32 4.27 -27.49
CA ILE A 76 -8.03 4.04 -28.90
C ILE A 76 -6.52 3.97 -29.18
N LEU A 77 -6.18 3.23 -30.22
CA LEU A 77 -4.89 3.31 -30.89
C LEU A 77 -5.12 4.00 -32.25
N ALA A 78 -4.39 5.07 -32.52
CA ALA A 78 -4.33 5.67 -33.85
C ALA A 78 -3.13 5.10 -34.62
N ALA A 79 -3.30 4.79 -35.92
CA ALA A 79 -2.15 4.43 -36.75
C ALA A 79 -1.36 5.68 -37.16
N THR A 80 -2.04 6.82 -37.32
CA THR A 80 -1.42 8.09 -37.69
C THR A 80 -2.12 9.26 -37.02
N LEU A 81 -1.33 10.20 -36.50
CA LEU A 81 -1.79 11.48 -35.97
C LEU A 81 -1.43 12.58 -36.98
N LEU A 82 -2.43 13.03 -37.76
CA LEU A 82 -2.28 14.06 -38.76
C LEU A 82 -2.43 15.44 -38.12
N ASP A 83 -1.37 16.25 -38.18
CA ASP A 83 -1.36 17.60 -37.60
C ASP A 83 -1.72 18.66 -38.67
N THR A 84 -2.84 19.35 -38.47
CA THR A 84 -3.36 20.38 -39.41
C THR A 84 -3.80 21.60 -38.61
N GLN A 85 -5.03 22.09 -38.78
CA GLN A 85 -5.66 23.03 -37.86
C GLN A 85 -6.03 22.36 -36.52
N LYS A 86 -6.28 21.04 -36.56
CA LYS A 86 -6.50 20.17 -35.41
C LYS A 86 -5.71 18.88 -35.62
N VAL A 87 -5.33 18.23 -34.52
CA VAL A 87 -4.68 16.92 -34.60
C VAL A 87 -5.76 15.85 -34.78
N TRP A 88 -5.73 15.17 -35.93
CA TRP A 88 -6.67 14.12 -36.28
C TRP A 88 -6.05 12.73 -36.10
N GLY A 89 -6.75 11.86 -35.38
CA GLY A 89 -6.45 10.43 -35.35
C GLY A 89 -7.03 9.73 -36.56
N MET A 90 -6.17 9.14 -37.38
CA MET A 90 -6.50 8.40 -38.60
C MET A 90 -6.31 6.90 -38.37
N THR A 91 -7.18 6.09 -38.99
CA THR A 91 -7.16 4.62 -38.89
C THR A 91 -7.10 4.17 -37.43
N ASN A 92 -8.21 4.39 -36.72
CA ASN A 92 -8.28 4.17 -35.28
C ASN A 92 -8.87 2.80 -34.96
N ALA A 93 -8.37 2.19 -33.89
CA ALA A 93 -8.88 0.95 -33.34
C ALA A 93 -9.21 1.12 -31.86
N ALA A 94 -10.28 0.47 -31.39
CA ALA A 94 -10.56 0.35 -29.97
C ALA A 94 -9.57 -0.63 -29.34
N ILE A 95 -9.00 -0.27 -28.20
CA ILE A 95 -8.04 -1.13 -27.48
C ILE A 95 -8.34 -1.12 -25.98
N GLU A 96 -7.73 -2.06 -25.26
CA GLU A 96 -7.70 -2.02 -23.78
C GLU A 96 -6.34 -1.58 -23.28
N PRO A 97 -6.26 -0.77 -22.20
CA PRO A 97 -4.99 -0.30 -21.64
C PRO A 97 -4.11 -1.45 -21.15
N ASP A 98 -4.70 -2.56 -20.69
CA ASP A 98 -3.97 -3.76 -20.25
C ASP A 98 -3.12 -4.37 -21.36
N TRP A 99 -3.49 -4.19 -22.63
CA TRP A 99 -2.70 -4.66 -23.76
C TRP A 99 -1.37 -3.90 -23.85
N ALA A 100 -1.41 -2.58 -23.67
CA ALA A 100 -0.21 -1.75 -23.64
C ALA A 100 0.64 -2.04 -22.38
N ILE A 101 0.00 -2.28 -21.24
CA ILE A 101 0.70 -2.65 -19.99
C ILE A 101 1.48 -3.97 -20.17
N ALA A 102 0.89 -4.94 -20.87
CA ALA A 102 1.52 -6.23 -21.13
C ALA A 102 2.65 -6.16 -22.17
N GLU A 103 2.47 -5.39 -23.25
CA GLU A 103 3.44 -5.32 -24.36
C GLU A 103 4.63 -4.39 -24.12
N LEU A 104 4.45 -3.35 -23.31
CA LEU A 104 5.43 -2.26 -23.20
C LEU A 104 6.09 -2.16 -21.82
N PRO A 105 6.41 -3.25 -21.08
CA PRO A 105 6.83 -3.16 -19.69
C PRO A 105 8.08 -2.29 -19.47
N HIS A 106 8.95 -2.19 -20.47
CA HIS A 106 10.18 -1.41 -20.47
C HIS A 106 9.98 0.10 -20.68
N LEU A 107 8.79 0.53 -21.12
CA LEU A 107 8.44 1.95 -21.31
C LEU A 107 7.54 2.51 -20.20
N LEU A 108 7.05 1.65 -19.31
CA LEU A 108 6.11 2.04 -18.28
C LEU A 108 6.82 2.64 -17.07
N ALA A 109 6.31 3.77 -16.60
CA ALA A 109 6.62 4.28 -15.28
C ALA A 109 5.58 3.76 -14.28
N ARG A 110 6.08 3.18 -13.18
CA ARG A 110 5.29 2.63 -12.08
C ARG A 110 5.53 3.44 -10.82
N LYS A 111 4.46 3.94 -10.21
CA LYS A 111 4.52 4.66 -8.93
C LYS A 111 3.66 3.93 -7.92
N HIS A 112 4.22 3.64 -6.76
CA HIS A 112 3.52 3.05 -5.63
C HIS A 112 3.14 4.13 -4.63
N PHE A 113 1.93 4.06 -4.08
CA PHE A 113 1.40 5.02 -3.11
C PHE A 113 0.31 4.37 -2.25
N ASP A 114 -0.13 5.06 -1.21
CA ASP A 114 -1.14 4.58 -0.25
C ASP A 114 -0.81 3.19 0.32
N ALA A 115 0.44 2.98 0.77
CA ALA A 115 0.81 1.74 1.43
C ALA A 115 0.16 1.65 2.82
N HIS A 116 -0.58 0.57 3.08
CA HIS A 116 -1.31 0.38 4.34
C HIS A 116 -1.60 -1.10 4.63
N TRP A 117 -1.85 -1.42 5.89
CA TRP A 117 -2.38 -2.71 6.30
C TRP A 117 -3.81 -2.91 5.80
N SER A 118 -4.06 -4.00 5.07
CA SER A 118 -5.42 -4.40 4.70
C SER A 118 -5.88 -5.55 5.58
N ARG A 119 -6.81 -5.28 6.49
CA ARG A 119 -7.45 -6.33 7.31
C ARG A 119 -8.16 -7.39 6.46
N ALA A 120 -8.81 -6.97 5.37
CA ALA A 120 -9.51 -7.86 4.46
C ALA A 120 -8.58 -8.85 3.74
N GLN A 121 -7.39 -8.39 3.33
CA GLN A 121 -6.40 -9.25 2.69
C GLN A 121 -5.41 -9.90 3.69
N GLY A 122 -5.35 -9.41 4.93
CA GLY A 122 -4.42 -9.88 5.95
C GLY A 122 -2.94 -9.62 5.61
N GLN A 123 -2.64 -8.55 4.86
CA GLN A 123 -1.30 -8.19 4.43
C GLN A 123 -1.19 -6.69 4.12
N VAL A 124 0.04 -6.18 4.00
CA VAL A 124 0.28 -4.80 3.57
C VAL A 124 0.12 -4.67 2.06
N VAL A 125 -0.75 -3.76 1.65
CA VAL A 125 -1.08 -3.48 0.25
C VAL A 125 -0.71 -2.05 -0.09
N ALA A 126 -0.47 -1.80 -1.36
CA ALA A 126 -0.31 -0.45 -1.89
C ALA A 126 -1.10 -0.32 -3.19
N SER A 127 -1.26 0.92 -3.64
CA SER A 127 -1.77 1.22 -4.97
C SER A 127 -0.63 1.50 -5.93
N GLU A 128 -0.69 0.92 -7.12
CA GLU A 128 0.23 1.15 -8.23
C GLU A 128 -0.48 2.00 -9.30
N GLN A 129 0.14 3.14 -9.65
CA GLN A 129 -0.18 3.88 -10.85
C GLN A 129 0.79 3.47 -11.95
N ILE A 130 0.25 3.00 -13.07
CA ILE A 130 1.01 2.64 -14.27
C ILE A 130 0.77 3.70 -15.33
N SER A 131 1.85 4.26 -15.87
CA SER A 131 1.78 5.29 -16.91
C SER A 131 2.78 5.04 -18.03
N LEU A 132 2.42 5.51 -19.23
CA LEU A 132 3.26 5.48 -20.42
C LEU A 132 3.52 6.90 -20.87
N PHE A 133 4.75 7.38 -20.72
CA PHE A 133 5.15 8.75 -21.10
C PHE A 133 4.18 9.85 -20.58
N GLY A 134 3.72 9.71 -19.34
CA GLY A 134 2.78 10.65 -18.70
C GLY A 134 1.30 10.39 -18.98
N LEU A 135 0.94 9.44 -19.84
CA LEU A 135 -0.43 8.96 -19.99
C LEU A 135 -0.71 7.87 -18.95
N VAL A 136 -1.68 8.09 -18.05
CA VAL A 136 -2.03 7.11 -17.01
C VAL A 136 -2.87 5.98 -17.63
N LEU A 137 -2.31 4.76 -17.66
CA LEU A 137 -2.98 3.57 -18.19
C LEU A 137 -3.80 2.87 -17.11
N ALA A 138 -3.25 2.76 -15.90
CA ALA A 138 -3.94 2.23 -14.73
C ALA A 138 -3.73 3.22 -13.57
N PRO A 139 -4.77 3.90 -13.08
CA PRO A 139 -4.62 4.93 -12.04
C PRO A 139 -4.38 4.33 -10.65
N LYS A 140 -5.05 3.22 -10.33
CA LYS A 140 -5.03 2.64 -8.99
C LYS A 140 -5.18 1.12 -9.06
N LYS A 141 -4.06 0.42 -9.25
CA LYS A 141 -4.01 -1.05 -9.23
C LYS A 141 -3.55 -1.55 -7.87
N PRO A 142 -4.33 -2.37 -7.13
CA PRO A 142 -3.87 -2.91 -5.86
C PRO A 142 -2.71 -3.89 -6.08
N VAL A 143 -1.65 -3.74 -5.29
CA VAL A 143 -0.45 -4.58 -5.34
C VAL A 143 -0.01 -4.97 -3.93
N HIS A 144 0.65 -6.14 -3.83
CA HIS A 144 1.22 -6.60 -2.58
C HIS A 144 2.51 -5.82 -2.29
N PHE A 145 2.47 -4.97 -1.25
CA PHE A 145 3.54 -4.02 -0.98
C PHE A 145 4.81 -4.69 -0.43
N GLY A 146 4.68 -5.81 0.26
CA GLY A 146 5.82 -6.55 0.81
C GLY A 146 6.81 -7.09 -0.24
N LYS A 147 6.42 -7.18 -1.52
CA LYS A 147 7.35 -7.52 -2.62
C LYS A 147 8.11 -6.32 -3.18
N ILE A 148 7.62 -5.11 -2.91
CA ILE A 148 8.15 -3.85 -3.44
C ILE A 148 9.13 -3.26 -2.43
N ASP A 149 8.70 -3.15 -1.17
CA ASP A 149 9.51 -2.67 -0.06
C ASP A 149 9.19 -3.52 1.19
N PRO A 150 9.94 -4.61 1.42
CA PRO A 150 9.71 -5.49 2.55
C PRO A 150 9.89 -4.78 3.91
N ALA A 151 10.83 -3.84 4.00
CA ALA A 151 11.13 -3.14 5.24
C ALA A 151 10.02 -2.15 5.62
N ALA A 152 9.58 -1.32 4.67
CA ALA A 152 8.43 -0.43 4.90
C ALA A 152 7.14 -1.23 5.13
N ALA A 153 6.96 -2.36 4.43
CA ALA A 153 5.82 -3.23 4.67
C ALA A 153 5.83 -3.84 6.09
N HIS A 154 7.00 -4.24 6.60
CA HIS A 154 7.11 -4.75 7.96
C HIS A 154 6.77 -3.68 9.02
N ASP A 155 7.26 -2.45 8.85
CA ASP A 155 6.93 -1.33 9.77
C ASP A 155 5.42 -1.04 9.76
N LEU A 156 4.80 -0.96 8.57
CA LEU A 156 3.35 -0.78 8.44
C LEU A 156 2.56 -1.95 9.04
N PHE A 157 3.02 -3.19 8.84
CA PHE A 157 2.42 -4.38 9.42
C PHE A 157 2.41 -4.32 10.95
N VAL A 158 3.54 -3.96 11.56
CA VAL A 158 3.64 -3.85 13.02
C VAL A 158 2.74 -2.73 13.52
N ARG A 159 2.85 -1.53 12.96
CA ARG A 159 2.12 -0.34 13.44
C ARG A 159 0.62 -0.44 13.21
N GLN A 160 0.20 -0.81 12.00
CA GLN A 160 -1.22 -0.77 11.61
C GLN A 160 -1.93 -2.11 11.75
N GLY A 161 -1.18 -3.21 11.87
CA GLY A 161 -1.73 -4.55 12.07
C GLY A 161 -1.67 -4.98 13.53
N LEU A 162 -0.47 -4.98 14.14
CA LEU A 162 -0.25 -5.55 15.47
C LEU A 162 -0.59 -4.59 16.60
N VAL A 163 -0.04 -3.37 16.56
CA VAL A 163 -0.20 -2.36 17.62
C VAL A 163 -1.66 -1.94 17.75
N THR A 164 -2.34 -1.69 16.62
CA THR A 164 -3.77 -1.34 16.60
C THR A 164 -4.70 -2.52 16.87
N GLY A 165 -4.23 -3.76 16.67
CA GLY A 165 -5.07 -4.96 16.75
C GLY A 165 -5.99 -5.22 15.55
N GLU A 166 -5.82 -4.49 14.43
CA GLU A 166 -6.62 -4.72 13.21
C GLU A 166 -6.29 -6.05 12.50
N ILE A 167 -5.21 -6.72 12.90
CA ILE A 167 -4.86 -8.03 12.37
C ILE A 167 -5.84 -9.12 12.82
N ASN A 168 -6.28 -9.95 11.87
CA ASN A 168 -6.95 -11.22 12.18
C ASN A 168 -5.89 -12.34 12.19
N THR A 169 -5.40 -12.73 13.37
CA THR A 169 -4.36 -13.76 13.55
C THR A 169 -4.78 -14.83 14.55
N ARG A 170 -4.21 -16.03 14.43
CA ARG A 170 -4.32 -17.12 15.42
C ARG A 170 -3.23 -17.03 16.49
N ALA A 171 -2.27 -16.12 16.35
CA ALA A 171 -1.23 -15.92 17.35
C ALA A 171 -1.82 -15.23 18.59
N ALA A 172 -2.04 -16.02 19.64
CA ALA A 172 -2.75 -15.57 20.85
C ALA A 172 -2.11 -14.35 21.53
N PHE A 173 -0.78 -14.19 21.41
CA PHE A 173 -0.07 -13.09 22.04
C PHE A 173 -0.59 -11.70 21.64
N VAL A 174 -1.06 -11.51 20.40
CA VAL A 174 -1.60 -10.21 19.98
C VAL A 174 -2.84 -9.84 20.79
N ALA A 175 -3.79 -10.78 20.91
CA ALA A 175 -5.00 -10.58 21.69
C ALA A 175 -4.71 -10.40 23.19
N ASP A 176 -3.72 -11.14 23.72
CA ASP A 176 -3.33 -11.01 25.12
C ASP A 176 -2.61 -9.68 25.41
N ASN A 177 -1.76 -9.21 24.49
CA ASN A 177 -1.08 -7.92 24.59
C ASN A 177 -2.07 -6.76 24.58
N LEU A 178 -3.09 -6.81 23.71
CA LEU A 178 -4.15 -5.79 23.69
C LEU A 178 -4.91 -5.75 25.02
N LYS A 179 -5.17 -6.89 25.66
CA LYS A 179 -5.78 -6.91 27.01
C LYS A 179 -4.88 -6.25 28.06
N VAL A 180 -3.56 -6.50 28.01
CA VAL A 180 -2.60 -5.87 28.94
C VAL A 180 -2.53 -4.36 28.70
N LEU A 181 -2.64 -3.91 27.44
CA LEU A 181 -2.71 -2.50 27.11
C LEU A 181 -3.99 -1.84 27.64
N ASP A 182 -5.13 -2.51 27.53
CA ASP A 182 -6.38 -2.00 28.09
C ASP A 182 -6.31 -1.95 29.63
N GLN A 183 -5.71 -2.94 30.29
CA GLN A 183 -5.43 -2.89 31.72
C GLN A 183 -4.53 -1.71 32.10
N ALA A 184 -3.46 -1.45 31.34
CA ALA A 184 -2.57 -0.31 31.58
C ALA A 184 -3.32 1.03 31.46
N ARG A 185 -4.22 1.16 30.48
CA ARG A 185 -5.09 2.33 30.29
C ARG A 185 -6.09 2.51 31.44
N GLU A 186 -6.63 1.42 31.98
CA GLU A 186 -7.50 1.46 33.15
C GLU A 186 -6.75 1.97 34.40
N GLU A 187 -5.51 1.50 34.63
CA GLU A 187 -4.67 1.98 35.73
C GLU A 187 -4.29 3.45 35.58
N GLU A 188 -3.94 3.89 34.36
CA GLU A 188 -3.72 5.30 34.05
C GLU A 188 -4.92 6.18 34.39
N ALA A 189 -6.12 5.74 34.03
CA ALA A 189 -7.37 6.43 34.34
C ALA A 189 -7.64 6.49 35.86
N LYS A 190 -7.37 5.40 36.61
CA LYS A 190 -7.50 5.36 38.07
C LYS A 190 -6.55 6.34 38.76
N LEU A 191 -5.31 6.43 38.28
CA LEU A 191 -4.30 7.37 38.78
C LEU A 191 -4.53 8.81 38.31
N ARG A 192 -5.46 9.03 37.37
CA ARG A 192 -5.76 10.32 36.74
C ARG A 192 -4.52 11.01 36.16
N ARG A 193 -3.58 10.21 35.65
CA ARG A 193 -2.26 10.68 35.21
C ARG A 193 -2.03 10.30 33.77
N ALA A 194 -2.51 11.11 32.84
CA ALA A 194 -2.38 10.84 31.41
C ALA A 194 -0.91 10.76 30.95
N GLY A 195 -0.63 9.86 30.01
CA GLY A 195 0.66 9.74 29.33
C GLY A 195 1.70 8.90 30.05
N ILE A 196 1.28 8.04 30.99
CA ILE A 196 2.18 7.06 31.62
C ILE A 196 2.20 5.73 30.88
N VAL A 197 1.15 5.42 30.11
CA VAL A 197 1.13 4.24 29.25
C VAL A 197 2.10 4.44 28.09
N ALA A 198 2.92 3.42 27.81
CA ALA A 198 3.86 3.42 26.70
C ALA A 198 3.15 3.75 25.38
N ASP A 199 3.68 4.72 24.65
CA ASP A 199 3.09 5.21 23.41
C ASP A 199 3.15 4.17 22.26
N GLU A 200 2.41 4.42 21.18
CA GLU A 200 2.38 3.54 20.01
C GLU A 200 3.77 3.37 19.36
N GLY A 201 4.66 4.37 19.49
CA GLY A 201 6.02 4.32 18.98
C GLY A 201 6.88 3.33 19.75
N TRP A 202 6.77 3.30 21.09
CA TRP A 202 7.36 2.30 21.95
C TRP A 202 6.78 0.91 21.66
N GLN A 203 5.45 0.79 21.58
CA GLN A 203 4.77 -0.48 21.30
C GLN A 203 5.22 -1.08 19.96
N ALA A 204 5.33 -0.24 18.92
CA ALA A 204 5.83 -0.65 17.61
C ALA A 204 7.29 -1.11 17.67
N ARG A 205 8.19 -0.34 18.32
CA ARG A 205 9.60 -0.73 18.47
C ARG A 205 9.75 -2.07 19.19
N TRP A 206 8.97 -2.29 20.25
CA TRP A 206 8.99 -3.54 21.00
C TRP A 206 8.70 -4.76 20.12
N TYR A 207 7.74 -4.63 19.19
CA TYR A 207 7.43 -5.66 18.21
C TYR A 207 8.51 -5.77 17.12
N LEU A 208 8.99 -4.65 16.58
CA LEU A 208 10.04 -4.63 15.55
C LEU A 208 11.33 -5.33 16.01
N ASP A 209 11.67 -5.22 17.29
CA ASP A 209 12.86 -5.88 17.87
C ASP A 209 12.71 -7.41 17.99
N ARG A 210 11.47 -7.92 17.98
CA ARG A 210 11.14 -9.32 18.30
C ARG A 210 10.56 -10.11 17.14
N ILE A 211 9.90 -9.43 16.21
CA ILE A 211 9.25 -10.02 15.05
C ILE A 211 10.20 -9.93 13.86
N PRO A 212 10.46 -11.04 13.15
CA PRO A 212 11.35 -11.02 11.99
C PRO A 212 10.92 -10.03 10.92
N ALA A 213 11.89 -9.32 10.35
CA ALA A 213 11.67 -8.24 9.38
C ALA A 213 11.03 -8.71 8.05
N GLU A 214 11.09 -10.01 7.75
CA GLU A 214 10.45 -10.60 6.59
C GLU A 214 8.93 -10.76 6.75
N LEU A 215 8.37 -10.61 7.96
CA LEU A 215 6.94 -10.81 8.21
C LEU A 215 6.12 -9.55 7.95
N HIS A 216 5.20 -9.61 6.99
CA HIS A 216 4.33 -8.48 6.63
C HIS A 216 2.89 -8.94 6.31
N SER A 217 2.52 -10.12 6.81
CA SER A 217 1.19 -10.72 6.61
C SER A 217 0.76 -11.55 7.82
N ALA A 218 -0.55 -11.66 8.00
CA ALA A 218 -1.15 -12.46 9.08
C ALA A 218 -0.87 -13.95 8.91
N SER A 219 -0.88 -14.45 7.67
CA SER A 219 -0.54 -15.85 7.38
C SER A 219 0.94 -16.15 7.68
N GLY A 220 1.84 -15.21 7.37
CA GLY A 220 3.26 -15.30 7.72
C GLY A 220 3.46 -15.34 9.23
N LEU A 221 2.79 -14.44 9.98
CA LEU A 221 2.84 -14.41 11.44
C LEU A 221 2.32 -15.71 12.06
N ASP A 222 1.17 -16.21 11.61
CA ASP A 222 0.56 -17.45 12.08
C ASP A 222 1.50 -18.66 11.88
N ALA A 223 2.14 -18.73 10.71
CA ALA A 223 3.08 -19.79 10.39
C ALA A 223 4.33 -19.72 11.29
N TRP A 224 4.92 -18.53 11.40
CA TRP A 224 6.08 -18.29 12.26
C TRP A 224 5.76 -18.61 13.73
N TRP A 225 4.63 -18.13 14.26
CA TRP A 225 4.20 -18.38 15.63
C TRP A 225 4.13 -19.89 15.97
N LYS A 226 3.63 -20.72 15.04
CA LYS A 226 3.56 -22.18 15.22
C LYS A 226 4.94 -22.82 15.33
N THR A 227 5.96 -22.27 14.69
CA THR A 227 7.33 -22.80 14.74
C THR A 227 8.08 -22.41 16.02
N LEU A 228 7.62 -21.39 16.75
CA LEU A 228 8.33 -20.90 17.92
C LEU A 228 8.27 -21.87 19.10
N PRO A 229 9.39 -22.06 19.83
CA PRO A 229 9.40 -22.79 21.10
C PRO A 229 8.64 -22.03 22.19
N PRO A 230 8.15 -22.71 23.25
CA PRO A 230 7.35 -22.10 24.30
C PRO A 230 7.97 -20.86 24.95
N ASP A 231 9.30 -20.86 25.17
CA ASP A 231 9.97 -19.73 25.83
C ASP A 231 10.02 -18.48 24.94
N LYS A 232 10.23 -18.65 23.62
CA LYS A 232 10.14 -17.54 22.67
C LYS A 232 8.71 -17.03 22.54
N ARG A 233 7.70 -17.91 22.58
CA ARG A 233 6.30 -17.51 22.61
C ARG A 233 5.99 -16.63 23.82
N ARG A 234 6.45 -17.02 25.02
CA ARG A 234 6.30 -16.24 26.25
C ARG A 234 6.94 -14.85 26.14
N SER A 235 8.09 -14.73 25.46
CA SER A 235 8.76 -13.44 25.25
C SER A 235 8.00 -12.45 24.34
N LEU A 236 6.94 -12.91 23.69
CA LEU A 236 6.06 -12.09 22.84
C LEU A 236 4.80 -11.60 23.56
N HIS A 237 4.74 -11.75 24.89
CA HIS A 237 3.69 -11.15 25.71
C HIS A 237 4.19 -9.90 26.42
N TRP A 238 3.41 -8.82 26.39
CA TRP A 238 3.62 -7.65 27.23
C TRP A 238 3.33 -7.99 28.69
N SER A 239 4.12 -7.41 29.59
CA SER A 239 3.77 -7.28 30.98
C SER A 239 3.24 -5.89 31.27
N LEU A 240 2.51 -5.75 32.38
CA LEU A 240 2.02 -4.43 32.81
C LEU A 240 3.17 -3.46 33.09
N ASN A 241 4.31 -3.95 33.60
CA ASN A 241 5.52 -3.14 33.83
C ASN A 241 6.18 -2.66 32.53
N ASP A 242 6.00 -3.37 31.42
CA ASP A 242 6.53 -2.92 30.13
C ASP A 242 5.74 -1.70 29.61
N LEU A 243 4.41 -1.71 29.81
CA LEU A 243 3.51 -0.65 29.34
C LEU A 243 3.35 0.50 30.33
N LEU A 244 3.48 0.23 31.62
CA LEU A 244 3.63 1.22 32.67
C LEU A 244 5.06 1.08 33.17
N PRO A 245 6.08 1.54 32.40
CA PRO A 245 7.40 1.69 32.95
C PRO A 245 7.23 2.68 34.10
N GLY A 246 7.08 2.14 35.32
CA GLY A 246 7.03 2.90 36.54
C GLY A 246 8.18 3.87 36.43
N GLU A 247 7.91 5.14 36.71
CA GLU A 247 8.93 6.17 36.60
C GLU A 247 10.22 5.57 37.14
N GLY A 248 11.26 5.49 36.30
CA GLY A 248 12.61 5.30 36.80
C GLY A 248 12.71 6.18 38.04
N SER A 249 13.31 5.64 39.10
CA SER A 249 13.35 6.26 40.44
C SER A 249 13.37 7.79 40.32
N GLU A 250 12.75 8.55 41.23
CA GLU A 250 12.96 10.02 41.27
C GLU A 250 14.45 10.39 41.13
N ALA A 251 15.36 9.52 41.57
CA ALA A 251 16.80 9.61 41.37
C ALA A 251 17.28 9.53 39.91
N ASP A 252 16.60 8.81 39.02
CA ASP A 252 16.89 8.71 37.59
C ASP A 252 16.36 9.93 36.81
N ARG A 253 15.22 10.49 37.25
CA ARG A 253 14.63 11.70 36.64
C ARG A 253 15.25 13.00 37.17
N PHE A 254 15.68 13.00 38.43
CA PHE A 254 16.33 14.12 39.13
C PHE A 254 17.62 13.61 39.80
N PRO A 255 18.66 13.29 39.01
CA PRO A 255 19.92 12.84 39.56
C PRO A 255 20.51 13.90 40.49
N LYS A 256 20.91 13.48 41.69
CA LYS A 256 21.60 14.39 42.64
C LYS A 256 22.97 14.84 42.14
N TYR A 257 23.52 14.14 41.16
CA TYR A 257 24.87 14.39 40.64
C TYR A 257 24.92 14.26 39.13
N PHE A 258 25.62 15.19 38.49
CA PHE A 258 26.02 15.12 37.09
C PHE A 258 27.41 14.48 37.00
N PRO A 259 27.56 13.32 36.34
CA PRO A 259 28.88 12.71 36.14
C PRO A 259 29.66 13.46 35.06
N LEU A 260 30.87 13.89 35.37
CA LEU A 260 31.79 14.53 34.43
C LEU A 260 33.18 13.88 34.55
N GLY A 261 33.44 12.87 33.73
CA GLY A 261 34.65 12.04 33.87
C GLY A 261 34.66 11.31 35.22
N ASP A 262 35.71 11.51 36.01
CA ASP A 262 35.84 10.96 37.37
C ASP A 262 35.17 11.86 38.44
N ALA A 263 34.68 13.05 38.07
CA ALA A 263 34.04 13.99 38.99
C ALA A 263 32.52 13.77 39.07
N ARG A 264 31.96 14.02 40.26
CA ARG A 264 30.51 14.02 40.51
C ARG A 264 30.09 15.42 40.99
N LEU A 265 29.43 16.17 40.12
CA LEU A 265 29.01 17.54 40.40
C LEU A 265 27.59 17.54 40.97
N PRO A 266 27.32 18.16 42.14
CA PRO A 266 25.99 18.16 42.71
C PRO A 266 25.01 19.01 41.88
N LEU A 267 23.77 18.51 41.77
CA LEU A 267 22.66 19.19 41.09
C LEU A 267 21.64 19.67 42.13
N HIS A 268 21.24 20.93 42.01
CA HIS A 268 20.21 21.56 42.82
C HIS A 268 19.00 21.90 41.95
N TYR A 269 17.81 21.52 42.42
CA TYR A 269 16.56 21.74 41.72
C TYR A 269 15.71 22.71 42.54
N ARG A 270 15.32 23.84 41.94
CA ARG A 270 14.39 24.79 42.52
C ARG A 270 13.26 25.02 41.54
N PHE A 271 12.02 24.93 42.02
CA PHE A 271 10.82 25.09 41.20
C PHE A 271 9.97 26.22 41.78
N GLU A 272 10.37 27.44 41.46
CA GLU A 272 9.76 28.66 41.99
C GLU A 272 9.74 29.74 40.90
N PRO A 273 8.64 29.84 40.12
CA PRO A 273 8.52 30.79 39.03
C PRO A 273 8.78 32.24 39.48
N GLY A 274 9.87 32.83 38.98
CA GLY A 274 10.29 34.20 39.32
C GLY A 274 11.54 34.27 40.21
N ALA A 275 12.06 33.15 40.70
CA ALA A 275 13.38 33.08 41.31
C ALA A 275 14.50 33.12 40.25
N ILE A 276 15.66 33.69 40.59
CA ILE A 276 16.81 33.80 39.67
C ILE A 276 17.41 32.43 39.36
N ASP A 277 17.28 31.49 40.29
CA ASP A 277 17.74 30.11 40.25
C ASP A 277 16.59 29.10 40.00
N ASP A 278 15.46 29.56 39.48
CA ASP A 278 14.37 28.67 39.03
C ASP A 278 14.87 27.75 37.90
N GLY A 279 14.75 26.43 38.12
CA GLY A 279 15.28 25.40 37.22
C GLY A 279 16.34 24.51 37.87
N VAL A 280 17.36 24.14 37.09
CA VAL A 280 18.44 23.22 37.48
C VAL A 280 19.74 24.00 37.61
N THR A 281 20.35 23.95 38.80
CA THR A 281 21.65 24.57 39.07
C THR A 281 22.71 23.48 39.27
N LEU A 282 23.85 23.64 38.61
CA LEU A 282 25.01 22.76 38.71
C LEU A 282 26.13 23.49 39.47
N ASP A 283 26.59 22.91 40.56
CA ASP A 283 27.73 23.46 41.30
C ASP A 283 29.04 22.96 40.67
N VAL A 284 29.86 23.89 40.21
CA VAL A 284 31.18 23.62 39.61
C VAL A 284 32.27 24.15 40.55
N PRO A 285 33.26 23.33 40.96
CA PRO A 285 34.39 23.77 41.77
C PRO A 285 35.38 24.66 41.00
#